data_AF-A0A9P4JZ26-F1
#
_entry.id   AF-A0A9P4JZ26-F1
#
_cell.length_a   1.000
_cell.length_b   1.000
_cell.length_c   1.000
_cell.angle_alpha   90.00
_cell.angle_beta   90.00
_cell.angle_gamma   90.00
#
_symmetry.space_group_name_H-M   'P 1'
#
loop_
_entity.id
_entity.type
_entity.pdbx_description
1 polymer ?
#
loop_
_entity_poly.entity_id
_entity_poly.type
_entity_poly.pdbx_seq_one_letter_code
_entity_poly.pdbx_strand_id
1 'polypeptide(L)'
;MLKTEGLKKFRCKRRSIVNQNTAKLRREWEREFRNFDWKRTPLRFSDECSIQLGSGSDGEWCFRYPHEKWDREMIEEHSTSRPRAQIV
;
A
#
# COMPACT_ATOMS: atom_id res chain seq x y z
N MET A 1 -7.58 -28.77 -2.60
CA MET A 1 -7.79 -28.39 -4.01
C MET A 1 -7.21 -27.03 -4.37
N LEU A 2 -7.44 -25.94 -3.60
CA LEU A 2 -6.91 -24.60 -3.97
C LEU A 2 -5.36 -24.42 -3.84
N LYS A 3 -4.70 -25.04 -2.85
CA LYS A 3 -3.24 -24.87 -2.65
C LYS A 3 -2.39 -25.49 -3.77
N THR A 4 -2.89 -26.55 -4.39
CA THR A 4 -2.23 -27.32 -5.46
C THR A 4 -2.16 -26.54 -6.76
N GLU A 5 -3.05 -25.58 -6.97
CA GLU A 5 -3.09 -24.75 -8.19
C GLU A 5 -2.21 -23.50 -8.09
N GLY A 6 -1.72 -23.15 -6.89
CA GLY A 6 -0.87 -21.97 -6.65
C GLY A 6 -1.61 -20.77 -6.05
N LEU A 7 -2.92 -20.90 -5.80
CA LEU A 7 -3.71 -19.91 -5.07
C LEU A 7 -3.28 -19.88 -3.60
N LYS A 8 -2.95 -18.68 -3.12
CA LYS A 8 -2.58 -18.44 -1.71
C LYS A 8 -3.59 -17.49 -1.06
N LYS A 9 -3.75 -17.63 0.26
CA LYS A 9 -4.58 -16.73 1.06
C LYS A 9 -3.80 -15.44 1.34
N PHE A 10 -4.35 -14.31 0.94
CA PHE A 10 -3.78 -12.98 1.16
C PHE A 10 -4.78 -12.06 1.84
N ARG A 11 -4.28 -11.09 2.61
CA ARG A 11 -5.12 -10.00 3.11
C ARG A 11 -5.53 -9.14 1.91
N CYS A 12 -6.81 -8.77 1.81
CA CYS A 12 -7.27 -7.74 0.90
C CYS A 12 -6.49 -6.47 1.25
N LYS A 13 -5.72 -5.95 0.30
CA LYS A 13 -4.90 -4.76 0.52
C LYS A 13 -5.63 -3.57 -0.06
N ARG A 14 -6.19 -2.74 0.82
CA ARG A 14 -6.55 -1.37 0.47
C ARG A 14 -5.31 -0.61 0.04
N ARG A 15 -5.36 0.06 -1.10
CA ARG A 15 -4.26 0.93 -1.54
C ARG A 15 -4.82 2.28 -1.94
N SER A 16 -4.05 3.31 -1.65
CA SER A 16 -4.39 4.67 -2.08
C SER A 16 -4.25 4.80 -3.59
N ILE A 17 -5.19 5.52 -4.19
CA ILE A 17 -5.12 5.92 -5.60
C ILE A 17 -3.88 6.79 -5.77
N VAL A 18 -2.97 6.37 -6.65
CA VAL A 18 -1.80 7.16 -7.04
C VAL A 18 -2.14 7.87 -8.33
N ASN A 19 -2.32 9.20 -8.28
CA ASN A 19 -2.51 9.97 -9.50
C ASN A 19 -1.21 10.00 -10.33
N GLN A 20 -1.34 10.36 -11.62
CA GLN A 20 -0.20 10.36 -12.55
C GLN A 20 0.95 11.27 -12.08
N ASN A 21 0.64 12.39 -11.42
CA ASN A 21 1.65 13.31 -10.90
C ASN A 21 2.45 12.69 -9.76
N THR A 22 1.80 12.04 -8.79
CA THR A 22 2.46 11.33 -7.70
C THR A 22 3.28 10.15 -8.22
N ALA A 23 2.77 9.43 -9.24
CA ALA A 23 3.53 8.36 -9.89
C ALA A 23 4.81 8.89 -10.55
N LYS A 24 4.73 10.05 -11.23
CA LYS A 24 5.89 10.72 -11.82
C LYS A 24 6.91 11.12 -10.76
N LEU A 25 6.49 11.79 -9.69
CA LEU A 25 7.37 12.20 -8.59
C LEU A 25 8.09 11.00 -7.93
N ARG A 26 7.36 9.90 -7.70
CA ARG A 26 7.95 8.65 -7.18
C ARG A 26 9.00 8.08 -8.12
N ARG A 27 8.76 8.12 -9.43
CA ARG A 27 9.72 7.65 -10.44
C ARG A 27 10.96 8.55 -10.52
N GLU A 28 10.80 9.86 -10.40
CA GLU A 28 11.92 10.80 -10.39
C GLU A 28 12.80 10.58 -9.16
N TRP A 29 12.20 10.45 -7.98
CA TRP A 29 12.91 10.12 -6.74
C TRP A 29 13.66 8.78 -6.84
N GLU A 30 13.01 7.74 -7.38
CA GLU A 30 13.65 6.43 -7.57
C GLU A 30 14.89 6.53 -8.46
N ARG A 31 14.83 7.32 -9.53
CA ARG A 31 15.95 7.51 -10.44
C ARG A 31 17.11 8.26 -9.78
N GLU A 32 16.82 9.29 -9.00
CA GLU A 32 17.82 10.09 -8.30
C GLU A 32 18.60 9.25 -7.28
N PHE A 33 17.88 8.45 -6.47
CA PHE A 33 18.48 7.70 -5.37
C PHE A 33 18.80 6.24 -5.71
N ARG A 34 18.69 5.83 -6.99
CA ARG A 34 18.93 4.45 -7.43
C ARG A 34 20.32 3.93 -7.02
N ASN A 35 21.33 4.78 -7.12
CA ASN A 35 22.72 4.45 -6.82
C ASN A 35 23.21 5.09 -5.51
N PHE A 36 22.30 5.59 -4.68
CA PHE A 36 22.65 6.17 -3.39
C PHE A 36 23.20 5.08 -2.46
N ASP A 37 24.29 5.37 -1.74
CA ASP A 37 24.89 4.43 -0.81
C ASP A 37 24.18 4.47 0.56
N TRP A 38 23.02 3.85 0.59
CA TRP A 38 22.18 3.72 1.79
C TRP A 38 22.91 3.02 2.97
N LYS A 39 23.98 2.27 2.71
CA LYS A 39 24.74 1.56 3.76
C LYS A 39 25.75 2.48 4.43
N ARG A 40 26.34 3.41 3.68
CA ARG A 40 27.36 4.35 4.19
C ARG A 40 26.78 5.67 4.67
N THR A 41 25.54 5.98 4.33
CA THR A 41 24.87 7.19 4.82
C THR A 41 23.82 6.85 5.87
N PRO A 42 24.08 7.13 7.17
CA PRO A 42 23.11 6.85 8.22
C PRO A 42 21.91 7.79 8.09
N LEU A 43 20.72 7.21 7.98
CA LEU A 43 19.45 7.94 7.92
C LEU A 43 18.55 7.52 9.07
N ARG A 44 17.79 8.48 9.61
CA ARG A 44 16.75 8.23 10.59
C ARG A 44 15.44 8.72 10.01
N PHE A 45 14.53 7.79 9.77
CA PHE A 45 13.17 8.12 9.36
C PHE A 45 12.30 8.22 10.62
N SER A 46 11.40 9.19 10.61
CA SER A 46 10.35 9.37 11.61
C SER A 46 9.00 9.42 10.91
N ASP A 47 7.99 8.84 11.52
CA ASP A 47 6.61 8.89 11.03
C ASP A 47 5.64 8.91 12.23
N GLU A 48 4.45 9.46 12.01
CA GLU A 48 3.37 9.45 12.99
C GLU A 48 2.41 8.31 12.66
N CYS A 49 1.91 7.60 13.68
CA CYS A 49 0.89 6.58 13.47
C CYS A 49 -0.23 6.67 14.51
N SER A 50 -1.46 6.36 14.09
CA SER A 50 -2.59 6.17 15.01
C SER A 50 -2.63 4.72 15.51
N ILE A 51 -2.79 4.54 16.82
CA ILE A 51 -2.94 3.22 17.45
C ILE A 51 -4.36 3.10 17.96
N GLN A 52 -5.13 2.17 17.39
CA GLN A 52 -6.49 1.86 17.81
C GLN A 52 -6.57 0.40 18.29
N LEU A 53 -7.02 0.23 19.53
CA LEU A 53 -7.29 -1.09 20.12
C LEU A 53 -8.37 -1.82 19.31
N GLY A 54 -8.15 -3.08 18.99
CA GLY A 54 -9.13 -3.92 18.25
C GLY A 54 -9.12 -3.80 16.72
N SER A 55 -8.34 -2.89 16.13
CA SER A 55 -8.30 -2.66 14.66
C SER A 55 -7.82 -3.84 13.80
N GLY A 56 -7.36 -4.93 14.41
CA GLY A 56 -6.85 -6.12 13.72
C GLY A 56 -7.92 -7.06 13.17
N SER A 57 -9.16 -7.00 13.68
CA SER A 57 -10.24 -7.96 13.36
C SER A 57 -10.91 -7.70 12.01
N ASP A 58 -10.87 -6.47 11.51
CA ASP A 58 -11.73 -6.02 10.39
C ASP A 58 -11.07 -6.21 9.01
N GLY A 59 -10.10 -7.12 8.92
CA GLY A 59 -9.37 -7.38 7.69
C GLY A 59 -10.04 -8.43 6.82
N GLU A 60 -10.49 -8.04 5.63
CA GLU A 60 -10.95 -8.99 4.61
C GLU A 60 -9.79 -9.83 4.03
N TRP A 61 -10.10 -11.07 3.63
CA TRP A 61 -9.16 -12.02 3.06
C TRP A 61 -9.61 -12.49 1.68
N CYS A 62 -8.68 -12.59 0.74
CA CYS A 62 -8.92 -13.14 -0.60
C CYS A 62 -7.95 -14.30 -0.91
N PHE A 63 -8.37 -15.18 -1.81
CA PHE A 63 -7.49 -16.18 -2.42
C PHE A 63 -7.08 -15.66 -3.81
N ARG A 64 -5.79 -15.59 -4.09
CA ARG A 64 -5.26 -15.14 -5.39
C ARG A 64 -3.91 -15.76 -5.71
N TYR A 65 -3.47 -15.65 -6.95
CA TYR A 65 -2.11 -16.01 -7.35
C TYR A 65 -1.11 -14.91 -6.94
N PRO A 66 0.17 -15.25 -6.74
CA PRO A 66 1.18 -14.25 -6.36
C PRO A 66 1.39 -13.12 -7.37
N HIS A 67 1.22 -13.41 -8.67
CA HIS A 67 1.42 -12.42 -9.74
C HIS A 67 0.26 -11.41 -9.83
N GLU A 68 -0.97 -11.85 -9.53
CA GLU A 68 -2.18 -11.01 -9.53
C GLU A 68 -2.22 -9.97 -8.40
N LYS A 69 -1.21 -9.97 -7.51
CA LYS A 69 -1.10 -9.02 -6.38
C LYS A 69 -1.15 -7.55 -6.83
N TRP A 70 -0.76 -7.28 -8.07
CA TRP A 70 -0.65 -5.92 -8.63
C TRP A 70 -1.72 -5.59 -9.65
N ASP A 71 -2.61 -6.54 -9.94
CA ASP A 71 -3.70 -6.32 -10.87
C ASP A 71 -4.69 -5.33 -10.26
N ARG A 72 -5.17 -4.39 -11.08
CA ARG A 72 -6.03 -3.30 -10.62
C ARG A 72 -7.31 -3.81 -9.97
N GLU A 73 -7.87 -4.88 -10.52
CA GLU A 73 -9.08 -5.55 -10.01
C GLU A 73 -8.89 -6.15 -8.60
N MET A 74 -7.63 -6.39 -8.20
CA MET A 74 -7.26 -6.99 -6.92
C MET A 74 -6.87 -5.96 -5.85
N ILE A 75 -7.07 -4.67 -6.14
CA ILE A 75 -6.73 -3.54 -5.28
C ILE A 75 -8.03 -2.79 -4.95
N GLU A 76 -8.43 -2.83 -3.68
CA GLU A 76 -9.52 -1.98 -3.19
C GLU A 76 -9.00 -0.53 -3.11
N GLU A 77 -9.55 0.33 -3.97
CA GLU A 77 -9.21 1.74 -4.02
C GLU A 77 -9.92 2.49 -2.89
N HIS A 78 -9.16 3.22 -2.08
CA HIS A 78 -9.72 4.09 -1.05
C HIS A 78 -9.22 5.52 -1.27
N SER A 79 -10.14 6.48 -1.30
CA SER A 79 -9.79 7.91 -1.38
C SER A 79 -9.31 8.39 -0.01
N THR A 80 -8.10 8.96 0.06
CA THR A 80 -7.56 9.54 1.29
C THR A 80 -8.13 10.92 1.62
N SER A 81 -9.08 11.40 0.82
CA SER A 81 -9.74 12.69 1.00
C SER A 81 -10.61 12.66 2.25
N ARG A 82 -10.31 13.48 3.26
CA ARG A 82 -11.24 13.69 4.38
C ARG A 82 -12.53 14.34 3.84
N PRO A 83 -13.73 13.82 4.14
CA PRO A 83 -14.95 14.59 3.89
C PRO A 83 -14.86 15.92 4.66
N ARG A 84 -15.32 17.01 4.04
CA ARG A 84 -15.39 18.33 4.73
C ARG A 84 -16.19 18.13 6.02
N ALA A 85 -15.63 18.59 7.14
CA ALA A 85 -16.36 18.61 8.40
C ALA A 85 -17.67 19.38 8.19
N GLN A 86 -18.80 18.72 8.43
CA GLN A 86 -20.07 19.41 8.54
C GLN A 86 -20.07 20.13 9.88
N ILE A 87 -20.20 21.45 9.85
CA ILE A 87 -20.49 22.24 11.04
C ILE A 87 -21.95 21.91 11.39
N VAL A 88 -22.16 21.29 12.54
CA VAL A 88 -23.47 21.08 13.16
C VAL A 88 -23.86 22.33 13.92
#